data_AF-A0A7G9QHA0-F1
#
_entry.id   AF-A0A7G9QHA0-F1
#
_cell.length_a   1.000
_cell.length_b   1.000
_cell.length_c   1.000
_cell.angle_alpha   90.00
_cell.angle_beta   90.00
_cell.angle_gamma   90.00
#
_symmetry.space_group_name_H-M   'P 1'
#
loop_
_entity.id
_entity.type
_entity.pdbx_description
1 polymer ?
#
loop_
_entity_poly.entity_id
_entity_poly.type
_entity_poly.pdbx_seq_one_letter_code
_entity_poly.pdbx_strand_id
1 'polypeptide(L)'
;MRFFSFFLRAASVAFFLLLTFSANAQPGISEFYSASAEVKGWYFSLSDLVLVIGAIAGILGGLRVYANWQMGKHHIDAQVMGWFFSCLFLSLIGVFLRGLFGL
;
A
#
# COMPACT_ATOMS: atom_id res chain seq x y z
N MET A 1 24.89 -55.44 16.55
CA MET A 1 24.22 -54.14 16.82
C MET A 1 24.53 -53.06 15.79
N ARG A 2 25.78 -52.87 15.32
CA ARG A 2 26.15 -51.83 14.32
C ARG A 2 25.55 -52.01 12.91
N PHE A 3 25.35 -53.26 12.47
CA PHE A 3 24.77 -53.58 11.15
C PHE A 3 23.27 -53.23 11.07
N PHE A 4 22.51 -53.52 12.14
CA PHE A 4 21.09 -53.17 12.26
C PHE A 4 20.86 -51.65 12.29
N SER A 5 21.71 -50.90 12.99
CA SER A 5 21.65 -49.43 12.99
C SER A 5 21.98 -48.79 11.64
N PHE A 6 22.77 -49.45 10.79
CA PHE A 6 23.08 -48.95 9.44
C PHE A 6 21.87 -49.11 8.51
N PHE A 7 21.21 -50.27 8.56
CA PHE A 7 19.99 -50.53 7.80
C PHE A 7 18.83 -49.60 8.20
N LEU A 8 18.68 -49.33 9.50
CA LEU A 8 17.66 -48.40 10.01
C LEU A 8 17.89 -46.95 9.55
N ARG A 9 19.16 -46.51 9.48
CA ARG A 9 19.55 -45.19 8.96
C ARG A 9 19.33 -45.09 7.44
N ALA A 10 19.63 -46.14 6.69
CA ALA A 10 19.38 -46.17 5.25
C ALA A 10 17.88 -46.13 4.93
N ALA A 11 17.05 -46.85 5.69
CA ALA A 11 15.60 -46.86 5.52
C ALA A 11 14.97 -45.47 5.80
N SER A 12 15.46 -44.74 6.79
CA SER A 12 14.97 -43.39 7.10
C SER A 12 15.33 -42.38 6.01
N VAL A 13 16.55 -42.45 5.45
CA VAL A 13 16.94 -41.60 4.31
C VAL A 13 16.11 -41.90 3.07
N ALA A 14 15.85 -43.19 2.77
CA ALA A 14 15.01 -43.59 1.65
C ALA A 14 13.56 -43.11 1.80
N PHE A 15 13.02 -43.14 3.02
CA PHE A 15 11.68 -42.62 3.31
C PHE A 15 11.57 -41.10 3.06
N PHE A 16 12.57 -40.31 3.49
CA PHE A 16 12.60 -38.87 3.23
C PHE A 16 12.77 -38.54 1.73
N LEU A 17 13.51 -39.35 0.98
CA LEU A 17 13.66 -39.19 -0.48
C LEU A 17 12.38 -39.53 -1.26
N LEU A 18 11.56 -40.47 -0.77
CA LEU A 18 10.27 -40.80 -1.39
C LEU A 18 9.22 -39.70 -1.15
N LEU A 19 9.33 -38.93 -0.06
CA LEU A 19 8.43 -37.81 0.23
C LEU A 19 8.61 -36.61 -0.72
N THR A 20 9.80 -36.41 -1.29
CA THR A 20 10.04 -35.28 -2.21
C THR A 20 9.47 -35.51 -3.61
N PHE A 21 9.22 -36.76 -4.01
CA PHE A 21 8.66 -37.11 -5.32
C PHE A 21 7.20 -36.66 -5.48
N SER A 22 6.49 -36.44 -4.37
CA SER A 22 5.10 -35.97 -4.32
C SER A 22 4.97 -34.45 -4.16
N ALA A 23 6.10 -33.71 -4.13
CA ALA A 23 6.07 -32.27 -3.98
C ALA A 23 5.70 -31.59 -5.30
N ASN A 24 4.44 -31.17 -5.41
CA ASN A 24 4.00 -30.26 -6.47
C ASN A 24 4.48 -28.85 -6.12
N ALA A 25 5.30 -28.23 -6.97
CA ALA A 25 5.60 -26.82 -6.85
C ALA A 25 4.32 -26.04 -7.19
N GLN A 26 3.65 -25.46 -6.20
CA GLN A 26 2.48 -24.63 -6.44
C GLN A 26 2.92 -23.41 -7.27
N PRO A 27 2.32 -23.17 -8.46
CA PRO A 27 2.61 -21.95 -9.20
C PRO A 27 2.12 -20.76 -8.37
N GLY A 28 3.05 -19.92 -7.89
CA GLY A 28 2.75 -18.74 -7.04
C GLY A 28 1.95 -17.62 -7.72
N ILE A 29 1.47 -17.85 -8.95
CA ILE A 29 0.71 -16.92 -9.78
C ILE A 29 -0.69 -16.69 -9.18
N SER A 30 -1.34 -17.73 -8.65
CA SER A 30 -2.67 -17.59 -8.01
C SER A 30 -2.60 -16.68 -6.78
N GLU A 31 -1.58 -16.86 -5.94
CA GLU A 31 -1.36 -16.04 -4.75
C GLU A 31 -1.04 -14.60 -5.10
N PHE A 32 -0.27 -14.38 -6.18
CA PHE A 32 0.03 -13.04 -6.68
C PHE A 32 -1.24 -12.30 -7.15
N TYR A 33 -2.15 -12.98 -7.84
CA TYR A 33 -3.43 -12.40 -8.24
C TYR A 33 -4.32 -12.08 -7.04
N SER A 34 -4.36 -12.96 -6.03
CA SER A 34 -5.09 -12.73 -4.78
C SER A 34 -4.54 -11.50 -4.04
N ALA A 35 -3.22 -11.41 -3.86
CA ALA A 35 -2.57 -10.26 -3.23
C ALA A 35 -2.81 -8.96 -4.01
N SER A 36 -2.78 -9.03 -5.34
CA SER A 36 -3.08 -7.87 -6.19
C SER A 36 -4.52 -7.40 -6.01
N ALA A 37 -5.49 -8.31 -5.92
CA ALA A 37 -6.89 -7.97 -5.68
C ALA A 37 -7.12 -7.35 -4.30
N GLU A 38 -6.42 -7.85 -3.27
CA GLU A 38 -6.49 -7.29 -1.91
C GLU A 38 -5.95 -5.86 -1.86
N VAL A 39 -4.78 -5.60 -2.46
CA VAL A 39 -4.19 -4.25 -2.55
C VAL A 39 -5.14 -3.29 -3.27
N LYS A 40 -5.81 -3.74 -4.33
CA LYS A 40 -6.86 -2.94 -5.00
C LYS A 40 -8.04 -2.64 -4.08
N GLY A 41 -8.46 -3.60 -3.25
CA GLY A 41 -9.51 -3.41 -2.25
C GLY A 41 -9.19 -2.33 -1.22
N TRP A 42 -7.92 -2.21 -0.82
CA TRP A 42 -7.49 -1.19 0.16
C TRP A 42 -7.45 0.23 -0.40
N TYR A 43 -7.44 0.39 -1.72
CA TYR A 43 -7.29 1.68 -2.37
C TYR A 43 -8.37 2.69 -1.95
N PHE A 44 -9.64 2.28 -1.90
CA PHE A 44 -10.74 3.17 -1.52
C PHE A 44 -10.62 3.63 -0.07
N SER A 45 -10.34 2.70 0.85
CA SER A 45 -10.17 3.03 2.26
C SER A 45 -8.97 3.95 2.52
N LEU A 46 -7.86 3.74 1.81
CA LEU A 46 -6.69 4.61 1.91
C LEU A 46 -6.94 5.98 1.29
N SER A 47 -7.67 6.04 0.18
CA SER A 47 -8.05 7.30 -0.46
C SER A 47 -8.93 8.14 0.47
N ASP A 48 -9.93 7.54 1.12
CA ASP A 48 -10.78 8.22 2.09
C ASP A 48 -9.96 8.73 3.29
N LEU A 49 -9.05 7.92 3.81
CA LEU A 49 -8.16 8.32 4.90
C LEU A 49 -7.31 9.54 4.52
N VAL A 50 -6.72 9.54 3.32
CA VAL A 50 -5.92 10.66 2.81
C VAL A 50 -6.78 11.92 2.67
N LEU A 51 -8.02 11.81 2.19
CA LEU A 51 -8.94 12.94 2.09
C LEU A 51 -9.31 13.51 3.45
N VAL A 52 -9.55 12.66 4.47
CA VAL A 52 -9.83 13.12 5.84
C VAL A 52 -8.64 13.88 6.42
N ILE A 53 -7.43 13.32 6.32
CA ILE A 53 -6.20 13.99 6.78
C ILE A 53 -5.99 15.30 6.01
N GLY A 54 -6.23 15.26 4.70
CA GLY A 54 -6.17 16.41 3.80
C GLY A 54 -7.12 17.53 4.21
N ALA A 55 -8.35 17.21 4.60
CA ALA A 55 -9.33 18.18 5.05
C ALA A 55 -8.87 18.88 6.34
N ILE A 56 -8.35 18.11 7.31
CA ILE A 56 -7.81 18.66 8.56
C ILE A 56 -6.63 19.59 8.27
N ALA A 57 -5.66 19.13 7.46
CA ALA A 57 -4.51 19.94 7.07
C ALA A 57 -4.92 21.19 6.26
N GLY A 58 -5.93 21.08 5.40
CA GLY A 58 -6.50 22.16 4.62
C GLY A 58 -7.11 23.25 5.50
N ILE A 59 -7.83 22.89 6.56
CA ILE A 59 -8.37 23.84 7.55
C ILE A 59 -7.21 24.58 8.25
N LEU A 60 -6.18 23.86 8.71
CA LEU A 60 -5.02 24.47 9.36
C LEU A 60 -4.25 25.41 8.41
N GLY A 61 -4.10 25.03 7.14
CA GLY A 61 -3.51 25.86 6.10
C GLY A 61 -4.33 27.14 5.86
N GLY A 62 -5.65 27.02 5.80
CA GLY A 62 -6.55 28.17 5.66
C GLY A 62 -6.46 29.13 6.83
N LEU A 63 -6.38 28.61 8.06
CA LEU A 63 -6.17 29.41 9.27
C LEU A 63 -4.85 30.20 9.19
N ARG A 64 -3.77 29.57 8.71
CA ARG A 64 -2.47 30.24 8.51
C ARG A 64 -2.56 31.36 7.46
N VAL A 65 -3.22 31.11 6.33
CA VAL A 65 -3.42 32.11 5.27
C VAL A 65 -4.22 33.30 5.79
N TYR A 66 -5.31 33.04 6.52
CA TYR A 66 -6.11 34.06 7.17
C TYR A 66 -5.29 34.91 8.15
N ALA A 67 -4.52 34.27 9.04
CA ALA A 67 -3.67 34.97 9.98
C ALA A 67 -2.64 35.86 9.26
N ASN A 68 -2.01 35.36 8.19
CA ASN A 68 -1.06 36.12 7.39
C ASN A 68 -1.71 37.34 6.72
N TRP A 69 -2.96 37.18 6.27
CA TRP A 69 -3.73 38.28 5.69
C TRP A 69 -4.00 39.37 6.73
N GLN A 70 -4.46 39.00 7.93
CA GLN A 70 -4.70 39.96 9.02
C GLN A 70 -3.43 40.68 9.48
N MET A 71 -2.26 40.05 9.36
CA MET A 71 -0.97 40.66 9.68
C MET A 71 -0.42 41.58 8.57
N GLY A 72 -1.10 41.70 7.43
CA GLY A 72 -0.64 42.54 6.30
C GLY A 72 0.64 42.02 5.63
N LYS A 73 0.89 40.71 5.64
CA LYS A 73 2.07 40.15 4.95
C LYS A 73 2.02 40.41 3.45
N HIS A 74 3.17 40.55 2.81
CA HIS A 74 3.26 40.62 1.34
C HIS A 74 2.94 39.24 0.71
N HIS A 75 2.49 39.26 -0.54
CA HIS A 75 2.18 38.06 -1.35
C HIS A 75 1.09 37.14 -0.76
N ILE A 76 -0.01 37.71 -0.26
CA ILE A 76 -1.18 36.93 0.22
C ILE A 76 -1.90 36.24 -0.92
N ASP A 77 -2.01 36.89 -2.07
CA ASP A 77 -2.56 36.36 -3.32
C ASP A 77 -1.92 35.02 -3.69
N ALA A 78 -0.59 34.96 -3.72
CA ALA A 78 0.15 33.73 -4.00
C ALA A 78 -0.07 32.64 -2.93
N GLN A 79 -0.18 33.02 -1.65
CA GLN A 79 -0.45 32.08 -0.56
C GLN A 79 -1.86 31.49 -0.62
N VAL A 80 -2.86 32.32 -0.91
CA VAL A 80 -4.26 31.89 -1.09
C VAL A 80 -4.36 30.94 -2.27
N MET A 81 -3.76 31.30 -3.42
CA MET A 81 -3.75 30.43 -4.60
C MET A 81 -3.01 29.12 -4.34
N GLY A 82 -1.83 29.16 -3.71
CA GLY A 82 -1.07 27.94 -3.40
C GLY A 82 -1.82 26.99 -2.48
N TRP A 83 -2.46 27.52 -1.44
CA TRP A 83 -3.31 26.74 -0.54
C TRP A 83 -4.51 26.14 -1.27
N PHE A 84 -5.24 26.97 -2.03
CA PHE A 84 -6.44 26.55 -2.77
C PHE A 84 -6.14 25.46 -3.80
N PHE A 85 -5.10 25.64 -4.63
CA PHE A 85 -4.72 24.63 -5.62
C PHE A 85 -4.18 23.35 -4.99
N SER A 86 -3.53 23.43 -3.83
CA SER A 86 -3.12 22.23 -3.09
C SER A 86 -4.33 21.41 -2.63
N CYS A 87 -5.39 22.06 -2.14
CA CYS A 87 -6.63 21.39 -1.77
C CYS A 87 -7.34 20.77 -2.99
N LEU A 88 -7.41 21.49 -4.12
CA LEU A 88 -7.97 20.96 -5.36
C LEU A 88 -7.19 19.74 -5.88
N PHE A 89 -5.86 19.85 -5.91
CA PHE A 89 -5.00 18.74 -6.33
C PHE A 89 -5.25 17.49 -5.50
N LEU A 90 -5.28 17.63 -4.16
CA LEU A 90 -5.52 16.51 -3.27
C LEU A 90 -6.92 15.89 -3.45
N SER A 91 -7.94 16.70 -3.74
CA SER A 91 -9.28 16.20 -3.99
C SER A 91 -9.40 15.42 -5.30
N LEU A 92 -8.60 15.78 -6.31
CA LEU A 92 -8.67 15.18 -7.65
C LEU A 92 -7.71 14.01 -7.85
N ILE A 93 -6.62 13.93 -7.07
CA ILE A 93 -5.56 12.93 -7.28
C ILE A 93 -6.08 11.49 -7.13
N GLY A 94 -7.05 11.24 -6.25
CA GLY A 94 -7.66 9.91 -6.10
C GLY A 94 -8.36 9.46 -7.39
N VAL A 95 -9.18 10.32 -7.99
CA VAL A 95 -9.87 9.99 -9.26
C VAL A 95 -8.86 9.83 -10.40
N PHE A 96 -7.84 10.68 -10.44
CA PHE A 96 -6.79 10.61 -11.46
C PHE A 96 -6.00 9.29 -11.39
N LEU A 97 -5.51 8.91 -10.20
CA LEU A 97 -4.75 7.68 -10.01
C LEU A 97 -5.61 6.44 -10.28
N ARG A 98 -6.87 6.46 -9.85
CA ARG A 98 -7.84 5.40 -10.16
C ARG A 98 -7.98 5.19 -11.67
N GLY A 99 -8.14 6.28 -12.43
CA GLY A 99 -8.22 6.23 -13.89
C GLY A 99 -6.93 5.77 -14.56
N LEU A 100 -5.77 6.22 -14.06
CA LEU A 100 -4.46 5.90 -14.62
C LEU A 100 -4.10 4.41 -14.45
N PHE A 101 -4.43 3.81 -13.31
CA PHE A 101 -4.06 2.42 -12.99
C PHE A 101 -5.18 1.40 -13.23
N GLY A 102 -6.36 1.83 -13.67
CA GLY A 102 -7.50 0.95 -13.93
C GLY A 102 -8.01 0.26 -12.65
N LEU A 103 -8.18 1.06 -11.58
CA LEU A 103 -8.67 0.63 -10.27
C LEU A 103 -10.20 0.74 -10.13
#